data_AF-Q9ALY6-F1
#
_entry.id   AF-Q9ALY6-F1
#
_cell.length_a   1.000
_cell.length_b   1.000
_cell.length_c   1.000
_cell.angle_alpha   90.00
_cell.angle_beta   90.00
_cell.angle_gamma   90.00
#
_symmetry.space_group_name_H-M   'P 1'
#
loop_
_entity.id
_entity.type
_entity.pdbx_description
1 polymer ?
#
loop_
_entity_poly.entity_id
_entity_poly.type
_entity_poly.pdbx_seq_one_letter_code
_entity_poly.pdbx_strand_id
1 'polypeptide(L)' 'NAKGIPSLDESFVVIRLRGIKNVDFPYLLAMIDGSFMSRHNTIVVPGGKMSFAMELIVRPILQQLIETGKIG' A
#
# COMPACT_ATOMS: atom_id res chain seq x y z
N ASN A 1 -9.94 -11.00 27.10
CA ASN A 1 -11.11 -10.40 26.41
C ASN A 1 -10.73 -9.06 25.81
N ALA A 2 -10.62 -8.98 24.49
CA ALA A 2 -10.56 -7.70 23.77
C ALA A 2 -12.00 -7.17 23.65
N LYS A 3 -12.28 -5.99 24.21
CA LYS A 3 -13.65 -5.48 24.39
C LYS A 3 -14.09 -4.47 23.31
N GLY A 4 -13.26 -4.17 22.31
CA GLY A 4 -13.58 -3.24 21.23
C GLY A 4 -12.92 -3.65 19.92
N ILE A 5 -13.49 -3.20 18.81
CA ILE A 5 -12.85 -3.29 17.49
C ILE A 5 -11.63 -2.36 17.52
N PRO A 6 -10.41 -2.85 17.21
CA PRO A 6 -9.25 -1.98 17.10
C PRO A 6 -9.48 -0.87 16.08
N SER A 7 -9.11 0.34 16.46
CA SER A 7 -9.09 1.48 15.54
C SER A 7 -7.99 1.32 14.49
N LEU A 8 -8.01 2.19 13.48
CA LEU A 8 -6.98 2.20 12.43
C LEU A 8 -5.58 2.48 13.00
N ASP A 9 -5.48 3.34 14.02
CA ASP A 9 -4.21 3.66 14.67
C ASP A 9 -3.66 2.52 15.53
N GLU A 10 -4.51 1.54 15.85
CA GLU A 10 -4.14 0.31 16.57
C GLU A 10 -3.85 -0.87 15.62
N SER A 11 -3.67 -0.59 14.33
CA SER A 11 -3.50 -1.62 13.30
C SER A 11 -2.40 -1.31 12.30
N PHE A 12 -1.91 -2.36 11.65
CA PHE A 12 -1.07 -2.28 10.47
C PHE A 12 -1.74 -3.01 9.31
N VAL A 13 -1.46 -2.54 8.10
CA VAL A 13 -1.92 -3.13 6.86
C VAL A 13 -0.73 -3.69 6.11
N VAL A 14 -0.81 -4.96 5.74
CA VAL A 14 0.23 -5.63 4.96
C VAL A 14 -0.21 -5.68 3.51
N ILE A 15 0.50 -4.96 2.63
CA ILE A 15 0.19 -4.86 1.21
C ILE A 15 1.24 -5.64 0.43
N ARG A 16 0.82 -6.77 -0.16
CA ARG A 16 1.67 -7.59 -1.04
C ARG A 16 1.35 -7.28 -2.50
N LEU A 17 2.35 -6.83 -3.24
CA LEU A 17 2.23 -6.55 -4.67
C LEU A 17 2.61 -7.80 -5.46
N ARG A 18 1.69 -8.29 -6.28
CA ARG A 18 1.87 -9.48 -7.13
C ARG A 18 1.62 -9.10 -8.58
N GLY A 19 2.54 -9.49 -9.47
CA GLY A 19 2.43 -9.21 -10.91
C GLY A 19 2.78 -7.76 -11.29
N ILE A 20 2.68 -6.81 -10.35
CA ILE A 20 3.06 -5.41 -10.57
C ILE A 20 4.59 -5.32 -10.61
N LYS A 21 5.12 -4.88 -11.75
CA LYS A 21 6.55 -4.62 -11.96
C LYS A 21 6.86 -3.15 -11.74
N ASN A 22 8.13 -2.84 -11.45
CA ASN A 22 8.65 -1.47 -11.34
C ASN A 22 7.96 -0.61 -10.26
N VAL A 23 7.60 -1.21 -9.14
CA VAL A 23 7.12 -0.45 -7.97
C VAL A 23 8.31 0.26 -7.34
N ASP A 24 8.19 1.58 -7.18
CA ASP A 24 9.17 2.40 -6.48
C ASP A 24 8.94 2.35 -4.96
N PHE A 25 9.45 1.29 -4.32
CA PHE A 25 9.35 1.14 -2.86
C PHE A 25 10.08 2.24 -2.09
N PRO A 26 11.29 2.70 -2.46
CA PRO A 26 11.91 3.86 -1.82
C PRO A 26 11.01 5.09 -1.79
N TYR A 27 10.33 5.40 -2.89
CA TYR A 27 9.34 6.49 -2.93
C TYR A 27 8.17 6.23 -1.98
N LEU A 28 7.57 5.04 -2.00
CA LEU A 28 6.45 4.71 -1.11
C LEU A 28 6.84 4.83 0.37
N LEU A 29 8.04 4.37 0.74
CA LEU A 29 8.55 4.46 2.12
C LEU A 29 8.78 5.91 2.55
N ALA A 30 9.31 6.76 1.66
CA ALA A 30 9.53 8.18 1.94
C ALA A 30 8.22 8.95 2.10
N MET A 31 7.20 8.60 1.33
CA MET A 31 5.89 9.27 1.38
C MET A 31 5.04 8.79 2.55
N ILE A 32 5.06 7.49 2.84
CA ILE A 32 4.21 6.88 3.86
C ILE A 32 5.03 6.73 5.15
N ASP A 33 5.07 7.80 5.94
CA ASP A 33 5.80 7.81 7.20
C ASP A 33 5.37 6.65 8.12
N GLY A 34 6.34 6.01 8.79
CA GLY A 34 6.11 4.82 9.61
C GLY A 34 5.86 3.51 8.85
N SER A 35 5.94 3.52 7.52
CA SER A 35 5.92 2.29 6.72
C SER A 35 7.29 1.62 6.65
N PHE A 36 7.29 0.30 6.42
CA PHE A 36 8.51 -0.49 6.27
C PHE A 36 8.28 -1.72 5.40
N MET A 37 9.36 -2.28 4.87
CA MET A 37 9.30 -3.49 4.04
C MET A 37 9.37 -4.74 4.92
N SER A 38 8.41 -5.67 4.77
CA SER A 38 8.47 -7.00 5.39
C SER A 38 9.05 -8.06 4.46
N ARG A 39 8.94 -7.83 3.14
CA ARG A 39 9.54 -8.64 2.06
C ARG A 39 9.83 -7.73 0.87
N HIS A 40 10.64 -8.21 -0.08
CA HIS A 40 10.98 -7.48 -1.30
C HIS A 40 9.79 -6.96 -2.11
N ASN A 41 8.61 -7.60 -2.01
CA ASN A 41 7.39 -7.20 -2.69
C ASN A 41 6.22 -6.89 -1.72
N THR A 42 6.53 -6.64 -0.45
CA THR A 42 5.52 -6.41 0.58
C THR A 42 5.90 -5.24 1.48
N ILE A 43 5.03 -4.22 1.48
CA ILE A 43 5.11 -3.07 2.39
C ILE A 43 4.10 -3.23 3.52
N VAL A 44 4.50 -2.82 4.72
CA VAL A 44 3.65 -2.71 5.91
C VAL A 44 3.40 -1.24 6.17
N VAL A 45 2.13 -0.87 6.36
CA VAL A 45 1.66 0.52 6.45
C VAL A 45 0.85 0.71 7.74
N PRO A 46 1.02 1.81 8.49
CA PRO A 46 0.15 2.13 9.62
C PRO A 46 -1.33 2.22 9.16
N GLY A 47 -2.26 1.64 9.91
CA GLY A 47 -3.66 1.55 9.48
C GLY A 47 -4.31 2.90 9.19
N GLY A 48 -4.00 3.93 10.00
CA GLY A 48 -4.46 5.30 9.76
C GLY A 48 -4.00 5.92 8.43
N LYS A 49 -2.97 5.36 7.79
CA LYS A 49 -2.42 5.81 6.50
C LYS A 49 -2.82 4.91 5.32
N MET A 50 -3.71 3.93 5.54
CA MET A 50 -4.13 2.97 4.50
C MET A 50 -4.66 3.67 3.25
N SER A 51 -5.55 4.68 3.40
CA SER A 51 -6.15 5.34 2.23
C SER A 51 -5.11 6.07 1.38
N PHE A 52 -4.12 6.70 2.01
CA PHE A 52 -3.04 7.38 1.30
C PHE A 52 -2.13 6.38 0.59
N ALA A 53 -1.79 5.26 1.25
CA ALA A 53 -1.04 4.19 0.60
C ALA A 53 -1.78 3.57 -0.59
N MET A 54 -3.10 3.39 -0.47
CA MET A 54 -3.94 2.89 -1.56
C MET A 54 -3.95 3.86 -2.74
N GLU A 55 -4.02 5.17 -2.49
CA GLU A 55 -3.93 6.17 -3.56
C GLU A 55 -2.60 6.08 -4.32
N LEU A 56 -1.47 6.10 -3.62
CA LEU A 56 -0.14 6.05 -4.25
C LEU A 56 0.08 4.76 -5.06
N ILE A 57 -0.43 3.63 -4.58
CA ILE A 57 -0.24 2.32 -5.22
C ILE A 57 -1.22 2.10 -6.37
N VAL A 58 -2.52 2.37 -6.16
CA VAL A 58 -3.58 1.97 -7.10
C VAL A 58 -3.83 3.00 -8.18
N ARG A 59 -3.66 4.30 -7.89
CA ARG A 59 -3.87 5.35 -8.88
C ARG A 59 -3.07 5.17 -10.18
N PRO A 60 -1.75 4.88 -10.17
CA PRO A 60 -1.02 4.63 -11.41
C PRO A 60 -1.49 3.38 -12.16
N ILE A 61 -1.94 2.35 -11.44
CA ILE A 61 -2.46 1.11 -12.03
C ILE A 61 -3.80 1.37 -12.74
N LEU A 62 -4.69 2.11 -12.10
CA LEU A 62 -5.96 2.51 -12.70
C LEU A 62 -5.75 3.42 -13.92
N GLN A 63 -4.81 4.35 -13.84
CA GLN A 63 -4.45 5.19 -14.98
C GLN A 63 -4.00 4.35 -16.17
N GLN A 64 -3.11 3.38 -15.95
CA GLN A 64 -2.66 2.46 -16.98
C GLN A 64 -3.82 1.62 -17.57
N LEU A 65 -4.73 1.14 -16.72
CA LEU A 65 -5.89 0.37 -17.17
C LEU A 65 -6.82 1.22 -18.05
N ILE A 66 -7.08 2.46 -17.67
CA ILE A 66 -7.94 3.38 -18.45
C ILE A 66 -7.28 3.71 -19.80
N GLU A 67 -5.98 3.95 -19.82
CA GLU A 67 -5.25 4.33 -21.03
C GLU A 67 -5.02 3.17 -22.00
N THR A 68 -4.71 1.97 -21.47
CA THR A 68 -4.26 0.84 -22.30
C THR A 68 -5.25 -0.32 -22.37
N GLY A 69 -6.31 -0.30 -21.55
CA GLY A 69 -7.23 -1.42 -21.37
C GLY A 69 -6.58 -2.63 -20.69
N LYS A 70 -5.35 -2.51 -20.17
CA LYS A 70 -4.57 -3.59 -19.59
C LYS A 70 -3.95 -3.15 -18.28
N ILE A 71 -3.88 -4.08 -17.34
CA ILE A 71 -3.00 -3.99 -16.18
C ILE A 71 -1.75 -4.78 -16.59
N GLY A 72 -0.56 -4.20 -16.38
CA GLY A 72 0.72 -4.82 -16.78
C GLY A 72 0.92 -6.25 -16.30
#